data_AF-A0A7W9WD50-F1
#
_entry.id   AF-A0A7W9WD50-F1
#
_cell.length_a   1.000
_cell.length_b   1.000
_cell.length_c   1.000
_cell.angle_alpha   90.00
_cell.angle_beta   90.00
_cell.angle_gamma   90.00
#
_symmetry.space_group_name_H-M   'P 1'
#
loop_
_entity.id
_entity.type
_entity.pdbx_description
1 polymer ?
#
loop_
_entity_poly.entity_id
_entity_poly.type
_entity_poly.pdbx_seq_one_letter_code
_entity_poly.pdbx_strand_id
1 'polypeptide(L)'
;MRNPQHFLRFVLIWLLLLGGSHLTYATTWNEPWHDQVVKQADYFVLATVAAADKNSATLTVLATLGTTGSPLTGTVKLTDFYALDLCSTSGGHGPEFHFTPQDTAYFFLKKNQTGTYSLATPTTGFALVKGQRVSATYRHSYHQALLERPAYELTMTAIFQHYHQQPYAAEAVRTFIGQQLAQKPAALNEEELPIFFKQHAALETIYHLGLTDYYAATLPFLRDSQNFHSQISAARALTAVNTQEANQQLLTLLSDAKTPDFPKVVAIWTLGAHQPKALKTNLQKLISKASEDRAGFGGNLMDPRVCTHLPTVKEALTDLISRL
;
A
#
# COMPACT_ATOMS: atom_id res chain seq x y z
N MET A 1 25.50 -21.98 53.13
CA MET A 1 25.30 -23.14 52.23
C MET A 1 23.98 -22.92 51.48
N ARG A 2 23.99 -22.75 50.15
CA ARG A 2 22.76 -22.55 49.38
C ARG A 2 21.98 -23.87 49.33
N ASN A 3 20.69 -23.83 49.65
CA ASN A 3 19.83 -25.01 49.70
C ASN A 3 19.73 -25.64 48.28
N PRO A 4 20.18 -26.89 48.09
CA PRO A 4 20.22 -27.55 46.78
C PRO A 4 18.83 -27.66 46.12
N GLN A 5 17.75 -27.65 46.91
CA GLN A 5 16.38 -27.67 46.38
C GLN A 5 16.01 -26.40 45.62
N HIS A 6 16.53 -25.23 45.99
CA HIS A 6 16.27 -23.98 45.27
C HIS A 6 17.00 -23.95 43.92
N PHE A 7 18.20 -24.50 43.85
CA PHE A 7 18.96 -24.60 42.60
C PHE A 7 18.26 -25.53 41.60
N LEU A 8 17.80 -26.70 42.06
CA LEU A 8 17.09 -27.65 41.19
C LEU A 8 15.77 -27.08 40.65
N ARG A 9 14.99 -26.37 41.48
CA ARG A 9 13.75 -25.69 41.04
C ARG A 9 14.03 -24.58 40.02
N PHE A 10 15.10 -23.81 40.22
CA PHE A 10 15.48 -22.75 39.29
C PHE A 10 15.92 -23.31 37.93
N VAL A 11 16.71 -24.40 37.93
CA VAL A 11 17.11 -25.10 36.70
C VAL A 11 15.90 -25.73 35.99
N LEU A 12 14.94 -26.30 36.72
CA LEU A 12 13.72 -26.87 36.13
C LEU A 12 12.82 -25.80 35.51
N ILE A 13 12.66 -24.63 36.16
CA ILE A 13 11.92 -23.49 35.59
C ILE A 13 12.64 -22.98 34.35
N TRP A 14 13.97 -22.86 34.37
CA TRP A 14 14.75 -22.49 33.20
C TRP A 14 14.62 -23.49 32.05
N LEU A 15 14.66 -24.80 32.33
CA LEU A 15 14.47 -25.85 31.32
C LEU A 15 13.02 -25.88 30.79
N LEU A 16 12.02 -25.59 31.62
CA LEU A 16 10.62 -25.45 31.18
C LEU A 16 10.40 -24.19 30.33
N LEU A 17 11.09 -23.08 30.64
CA LEU A 17 11.07 -21.85 29.84
C LEU A 17 11.84 -22.02 28.52
N LEU A 18 12.92 -22.81 28.50
CA LEU A 18 13.69 -23.15 27.29
C LEU A 18 13.02 -24.22 26.42
N GLY A 19 12.25 -25.15 27.02
CA GLY A 19 11.49 -26.17 26.31
C GLY A 19 10.12 -25.69 25.81
N GLY A 20 9.65 -24.54 26.29
CA GLY A 20 8.36 -23.93 25.93
C GLY A 20 8.41 -22.98 24.72
N SER A 21 9.57 -22.75 24.10
CA SER A 21 9.64 -22.06 22.81
C SER A 21 9.17 -23.02 21.71
N HIS A 22 7.86 -23.24 21.64
CA HIS A 22 7.24 -23.79 20.45
C HIS A 22 7.74 -22.98 19.27
N LEU A 23 8.34 -23.66 18.28
CA LEU A 23 8.68 -23.09 17.00
C LEU A 23 7.41 -22.43 16.45
N THR A 24 7.33 -21.11 16.55
CA THR A 24 6.21 -20.36 15.99
C THR A 24 6.38 -20.41 14.49
N TYR A 25 5.60 -21.30 13.87
CA TYR A 25 5.54 -21.47 12.44
C TYR A 25 4.75 -20.32 11.83
N ALA A 26 5.44 -19.50 11.04
CA ALA A 26 4.82 -18.42 10.28
C ALA A 26 5.37 -18.46 8.86
N THR A 27 4.46 -18.55 7.89
CA THR A 27 4.77 -18.24 6.51
C THR A 27 4.68 -16.74 6.34
N THR A 28 5.77 -16.15 5.86
CA THR A 28 5.85 -14.71 5.65
C THR A 28 6.05 -14.37 4.18
N TRP A 29 5.48 -13.26 3.72
CA TRP A 29 5.54 -12.83 2.33
C TRP A 29 5.66 -11.32 2.18
N ASN A 30 6.21 -10.92 1.04
CA ASN A 30 6.36 -9.53 0.65
C ASN A 30 5.04 -9.07 0.02
N GLU A 31 4.47 -7.98 0.52
CA GLU A 31 3.23 -7.44 -0.04
C GLU A 31 3.54 -6.53 -1.24
N PRO A 32 2.83 -6.70 -2.37
CA PRO A 32 3.02 -5.86 -3.54
C PRO A 32 2.49 -4.45 -3.31
N TRP A 33 3.07 -3.49 -4.01
CA TRP A 33 2.50 -2.16 -4.13
C TRP A 33 1.19 -2.22 -4.92
N HIS A 34 0.26 -1.32 -4.60
CA HIS A 34 -1.08 -1.35 -5.17
C HIS A 34 -1.11 -1.20 -6.69
N ASP A 35 -0.17 -0.48 -7.29
CA ASP A 35 -0.08 -0.38 -8.75
C ASP A 35 0.25 -1.75 -9.40
N GLN A 36 1.09 -2.57 -8.77
CA GLN A 36 1.41 -3.92 -9.25
C GLN A 36 0.17 -4.82 -9.22
N VAL A 37 -0.65 -4.70 -8.18
CA VAL A 37 -1.92 -5.43 -8.02
C VAL A 37 -2.86 -5.09 -9.17
N VAL A 38 -3.10 -3.80 -9.39
CA VAL A 38 -4.08 -3.35 -10.39
C VAL A 38 -3.61 -3.68 -11.81
N LYS A 39 -2.33 -3.44 -12.13
CA LYS A 39 -1.73 -3.74 -13.45
C LYS A 39 -1.78 -5.21 -13.82
N GLN A 40 -1.67 -6.11 -12.83
CA GLN A 40 -1.63 -7.55 -13.08
C GLN A 40 -3.00 -8.23 -13.03
N ALA A 41 -4.03 -7.55 -12.51
CA ALA A 41 -5.38 -8.08 -12.45
C ALA A 41 -6.07 -7.99 -13.81
N ASP A 42 -6.83 -9.02 -14.16
CA ASP A 42 -7.65 -9.05 -15.38
C ASP A 42 -9.04 -8.45 -15.13
N TYR A 43 -9.49 -8.47 -13.87
CA TYR A 43 -10.83 -8.06 -13.48
C TYR A 43 -10.80 -7.21 -12.21
N PHE A 44 -11.65 -6.20 -12.18
CA PHE A 44 -12.04 -5.46 -10.99
C PHE A 44 -13.55 -5.63 -10.79
N VAL A 45 -13.94 -6.34 -9.73
CA VAL A 45 -15.33 -6.76 -9.50
C VAL A 45 -15.79 -6.44 -8.08
N LEU A 46 -17.08 -6.23 -7.90
CA LEU A 46 -17.75 -6.34 -6.61
C LEU A 46 -18.32 -7.74 -6.47
N ALA A 47 -18.00 -8.44 -5.38
CA ALA A 47 -18.49 -9.79 -5.14
C ALA A 47 -18.79 -10.03 -3.66
N THR A 48 -19.61 -11.05 -3.40
CA THR A 48 -19.84 -11.58 -2.05
C THR A 48 -19.21 -12.95 -1.92
N VAL A 49 -18.56 -13.22 -0.79
CA VAL A 49 -17.96 -14.51 -0.46
C VAL A 49 -19.07 -15.51 -0.16
N ALA A 50 -19.23 -16.52 -1.01
CA ALA A 50 -20.21 -17.59 -0.82
C ALA A 50 -19.68 -18.65 0.16
N ALA A 51 -18.39 -19.00 0.03
CA ALA A 51 -17.69 -19.94 0.90
C ALA A 51 -16.20 -19.63 0.89
N ALA A 52 -15.49 -19.93 1.98
CA ALA A 52 -14.04 -19.85 2.02
C ALA A 52 -13.48 -20.90 3.00
N ASP A 53 -12.34 -21.47 2.63
CA ASP A 53 -11.47 -22.24 3.49
C ASP A 53 -10.03 -21.74 3.32
N LYS A 54 -9.06 -22.41 3.96
CA LYS A 54 -7.65 -22.00 3.91
C LYS A 54 -7.07 -22.01 2.49
N ASN A 55 -7.55 -22.88 1.62
CA ASN A 55 -6.95 -23.16 0.31
C ASN A 55 -7.73 -22.50 -0.84
N SER A 56 -9.00 -22.16 -0.64
CA SER A 56 -9.82 -21.56 -1.69
C SER A 56 -10.96 -20.71 -1.16
N ALA A 57 -11.44 -19.81 -2.01
CA ALA A 57 -12.66 -19.05 -1.76
C ALA A 57 -13.56 -19.11 -3.00
N THR A 58 -14.87 -19.15 -2.77
CA THR A 58 -15.88 -19.08 -3.82
C THR A 58 -16.60 -17.74 -3.69
N LEU A 59 -16.62 -16.98 -4.78
CA LEU A 59 -17.24 -15.66 -4.85
C LEU A 59 -18.47 -15.70 -5.76
N THR A 60 -19.50 -14.96 -5.39
CA THR A 60 -20.61 -14.61 -6.29
C THR A 60 -20.42 -13.18 -6.76
N VAL A 61 -20.16 -12.99 -8.05
CA VAL A 61 -19.93 -11.68 -8.66
C VAL A 61 -21.25 -10.92 -8.75
N LEU A 62 -21.27 -9.74 -8.13
CA LEU A 62 -22.42 -8.83 -8.12
C LEU A 62 -22.34 -7.81 -9.25
N ALA A 63 -21.13 -7.31 -9.55
CA ALA A 63 -20.89 -6.37 -10.64
C ALA A 63 -19.44 -6.46 -11.15
N THR A 64 -19.25 -6.28 -12.45
CA THR A 64 -17.93 -6.03 -13.04
C THR A 64 -17.76 -4.53 -13.24
N LEU A 65 -16.71 -3.97 -12.64
CA LEU A 65 -16.39 -2.54 -12.70
C LEU A 65 -15.28 -2.25 -13.72
N GLY A 66 -14.37 -3.22 -13.91
CA GLY A 66 -13.32 -3.18 -14.93
C GLY A 66 -12.93 -4.59 -15.36
N THR A 67 -12.54 -4.75 -16.62
CA THR A 67 -12.08 -6.04 -17.18
C THR A 67 -11.20 -5.81 -18.40
N THR A 68 -10.22 -6.68 -18.64
CA THR A 68 -9.42 -6.70 -19.88
C THR A 68 -10.10 -7.48 -21.02
N GLY A 69 -11.24 -8.13 -20.74
CA GLY A 69 -12.00 -8.94 -21.69
C GLY A 69 -13.50 -8.84 -21.50
N SER A 70 -14.22 -9.96 -21.61
CA SER A 70 -15.66 -9.98 -21.36
C SER A 70 -15.97 -9.73 -19.87
N PRO A 71 -17.13 -9.11 -19.54
CA PRO A 71 -17.55 -8.96 -18.16
C PRO A 71 -17.63 -10.30 -17.42
N LEU A 72 -17.21 -10.31 -16.16
CA LEU A 72 -17.28 -11.49 -15.30
C LEU A 72 -18.63 -11.53 -14.58
N THR A 73 -19.30 -12.68 -14.61
CA THR A 73 -20.61 -12.88 -13.98
C THR A 73 -20.69 -14.24 -13.31
N GLY A 74 -21.65 -14.40 -12.40
CA GLY A 74 -21.92 -15.67 -11.74
C GLY A 74 -20.93 -16.00 -10.63
N THR A 75 -20.67 -17.30 -10.45
CA THR A 75 -19.80 -17.82 -9.39
C THR A 75 -18.39 -18.07 -9.91
N VAL A 76 -17.39 -17.62 -9.16
CA VAL A 76 -15.97 -17.85 -9.48
C VAL A 76 -15.23 -18.43 -8.28
N LYS A 77 -14.19 -19.23 -8.56
CA LYS A 77 -13.35 -19.83 -7.52
C LYS A 77 -11.96 -19.19 -7.52
N LEU A 78 -11.53 -18.77 -6.34
CA LEU A 78 -10.17 -18.36 -6.04
C LEU A 78 -9.37 -19.58 -5.54
N THR A 79 -8.20 -19.82 -6.12
CA THR A 79 -7.39 -21.02 -5.78
C THR A 79 -5.95 -20.73 -5.45
N ASP A 80 -5.45 -19.52 -5.72
CA ASP A 80 -4.04 -19.18 -5.65
C ASP A 80 -3.81 -17.66 -5.54
N PHE A 81 -2.55 -17.27 -5.43
CA PHE A 81 -2.10 -15.89 -5.27
C PHE A 81 -1.10 -15.53 -6.38
N TYR A 82 -1.37 -14.48 -7.16
CA TYR A 82 -0.57 -14.15 -8.34
C TYR A 82 0.65 -13.25 -8.08
N ALA A 83 0.69 -12.56 -6.94
CA ALA A 83 1.77 -11.64 -6.56
C ALA A 83 2.44 -12.05 -5.25
N LEU A 84 2.34 -13.34 -4.91
CA LEU A 84 2.91 -13.87 -3.69
C LEU A 84 4.41 -14.11 -3.83
N ASP A 85 5.19 -13.42 -3.00
CA ASP A 85 6.64 -13.60 -2.87
C ASP A 85 6.98 -13.97 -1.42
N LEU A 86 7.37 -15.22 -1.19
CA LEU A 86 7.58 -15.75 0.16
C LEU A 86 8.96 -15.37 0.69
N CYS A 87 9.01 -14.69 1.84
CA CYS A 87 10.25 -14.40 2.55
C CYS A 87 10.74 -15.55 3.43
N SER A 88 9.80 -16.29 4.03
CA SER A 88 10.12 -17.42 4.89
C SER A 88 8.98 -18.43 4.87
N THR A 89 9.36 -19.71 4.88
CA THR A 89 8.45 -20.83 5.08
C THR A 89 8.95 -21.63 6.27
N SER A 90 8.35 -21.38 7.44
CA SER A 90 8.59 -22.20 8.62
C SER A 90 7.31 -22.96 8.93
N GLY A 91 7.28 -24.27 8.65
CA GLY A 91 6.28 -25.21 9.22
C GLY A 91 4.91 -25.34 8.56
N GLY A 92 4.83 -25.63 7.26
CA GLY A 92 3.69 -26.39 6.69
C GLY A 92 2.35 -25.64 6.50
N HIS A 93 2.22 -24.39 6.91
CA HIS A 93 1.05 -23.55 6.58
C HIS A 93 1.39 -22.64 5.39
N GLY A 94 0.70 -22.80 4.26
CA GLY A 94 0.87 -21.91 3.12
C GLY A 94 0.24 -20.52 3.35
N PRO A 95 0.31 -19.62 2.37
CA PRO A 95 -0.61 -18.47 2.31
C PRO A 95 -2.06 -18.99 2.34
N GLU A 96 -2.93 -18.39 3.17
CA GLU A 96 -4.30 -18.88 3.36
C GLU A 96 -5.33 -17.80 2.99
N PHE A 97 -6.50 -18.22 2.51
CA PHE A 97 -7.66 -17.33 2.38
C PHE A 97 -8.38 -17.21 3.74
N HIS A 98 -8.55 -15.98 4.21
CA HIS A 98 -9.20 -15.67 5.50
C HIS A 98 -10.43 -14.79 5.31
N PHE A 99 -11.37 -15.25 4.48
CA PHE A 99 -12.66 -14.58 4.30
C PHE A 99 -13.75 -15.22 5.15
N THR A 100 -14.69 -14.39 5.61
CA THR A 100 -15.92 -14.87 6.23
C THR A 100 -16.99 -15.04 5.14
N PRO A 101 -17.80 -16.12 5.16
CA PRO A 101 -18.98 -16.18 4.32
C PRO A 101 -19.83 -14.90 4.49
N GLN A 102 -20.45 -14.44 3.39
CA GLN A 102 -21.21 -13.21 3.29
C GLN A 102 -20.40 -11.90 3.32
N ASP A 103 -19.07 -11.94 3.50
CA ASP A 103 -18.22 -10.77 3.28
C ASP A 103 -18.45 -10.24 1.86
N THR A 104 -18.71 -8.94 1.74
CA THR A 104 -18.80 -8.27 0.45
C THR A 104 -17.59 -7.39 0.27
N ALA A 105 -16.90 -7.55 -0.86
CA ALA A 105 -15.67 -6.82 -1.13
C ALA A 105 -15.55 -6.51 -2.62
N TYR A 106 -14.75 -5.50 -2.92
CA TYR A 106 -14.20 -5.35 -4.26
C TYR A 106 -12.95 -6.20 -4.39
N PHE A 107 -12.77 -6.85 -5.53
CA PHE A 107 -11.66 -7.76 -5.77
C PHE A 107 -10.94 -7.42 -7.08
N PHE A 108 -9.61 -7.48 -7.04
CA PHE A 108 -8.72 -7.49 -8.19
C PHE A 108 -8.33 -8.94 -8.48
N LEU A 109 -8.97 -9.53 -9.49
CA LEU A 109 -8.81 -10.94 -9.82
C LEU A 109 -7.95 -11.11 -11.06
N LYS A 110 -7.05 -12.09 -11.04
CA LYS A 110 -6.30 -12.54 -12.21
C LYS A 110 -6.77 -13.94 -12.59
N LYS A 111 -6.99 -14.20 -13.88
CA LYS A 111 -7.29 -15.54 -14.36
C LYS A 111 -6.00 -16.36 -14.39
N ASN A 112 -6.01 -17.54 -13.80
CA ASN A 112 -4.84 -18.41 -13.77
C ASN A 112 -4.84 -19.43 -14.93
N GLN A 113 -3.76 -20.22 -15.00
CA GLN A 113 -3.55 -21.20 -16.07
C GLN A 113 -4.56 -22.35 -16.06
N THR A 114 -5.24 -22.60 -14.94
CA THR A 114 -6.27 -23.65 -14.82
C THR A 114 -7.67 -23.15 -15.19
N GLY A 115 -7.79 -21.87 -15.57
CA GLY A 115 -9.07 -21.24 -15.89
C GLY A 115 -9.89 -20.81 -14.67
N THR A 116 -9.30 -20.89 -13.47
CA THR A 116 -9.85 -20.32 -12.23
C THR A 116 -9.22 -18.95 -11.97
N TYR A 117 -9.32 -18.42 -10.75
CA TYR A 117 -8.88 -17.06 -10.42
C TYR A 117 -7.94 -17.02 -9.23
N SER A 118 -7.13 -15.96 -9.19
CA SER A 118 -6.15 -15.70 -8.15
C SER A 118 -6.37 -14.32 -7.53
N LEU A 119 -6.07 -14.20 -6.24
CA LEU A 119 -5.94 -12.93 -5.53
C LEU A 119 -4.48 -12.45 -5.58
N ALA A 120 -4.16 -11.21 -5.20
CA ALA A 120 -2.76 -10.76 -5.21
C ALA A 120 -1.92 -11.50 -4.14
N THR A 121 -2.37 -11.41 -2.89
CA THR A 121 -1.78 -12.06 -1.70
C THR A 121 -2.92 -12.33 -0.69
N PRO A 122 -2.65 -12.96 0.47
CA PRO A 122 -3.66 -13.13 1.51
C PRO A 122 -4.26 -11.84 2.07
N THR A 123 -3.56 -10.69 2.01
CA THR A 123 -4.06 -9.42 2.58
C THR A 123 -4.21 -8.28 1.56
N THR A 124 -3.83 -8.52 0.31
CA THR A 124 -3.90 -7.52 -0.78
C THR A 124 -4.71 -8.03 -1.96
N GLY A 125 -5.31 -7.12 -2.71
CA GLY A 125 -6.11 -7.42 -3.89
C GLY A 125 -7.61 -7.40 -3.62
N PHE A 126 -8.04 -6.98 -2.43
CA PHE A 126 -9.44 -6.76 -2.13
C PHE A 126 -9.66 -5.54 -1.23
N ALA A 127 -10.89 -5.03 -1.20
CA ALA A 127 -11.33 -3.93 -0.34
C ALA A 127 -12.71 -4.25 0.24
N LEU A 128 -12.75 -4.51 1.56
CA LEU A 128 -13.97 -4.90 2.26
C LEU A 128 -14.99 -3.75 2.33
N VAL A 129 -16.26 -4.08 2.08
CA VAL A 129 -17.39 -3.17 2.27
C VAL A 129 -17.86 -3.24 3.72
N LYS A 130 -17.94 -2.08 4.38
CA LYS A 130 -18.42 -1.90 5.75
C LYS A 130 -19.56 -0.88 5.75
N GLY A 131 -20.79 -1.37 5.63
CA GLY A 131 -21.97 -0.51 5.45
C GLY A 131 -21.89 0.25 4.12
N GLN A 132 -21.92 1.59 4.17
CA GLN A 132 -21.80 2.46 3.00
C GLN A 132 -20.36 2.85 2.64
N ARG A 133 -19.38 2.25 3.33
CA ARG A 133 -17.96 2.59 3.18
C ARG A 133 -17.13 1.38 2.76
N VAL A 134 -15.94 1.65 2.25
CA VAL A 134 -14.99 0.67 1.72
C VAL A 134 -13.64 0.88 2.38
N SER A 135 -13.04 -0.21 2.88
CA SER A 135 -11.66 -0.22 3.39
C SER A 135 -10.69 -0.29 2.21
N ALA A 136 -10.40 0.87 1.61
CA ALA A 136 -9.75 0.99 0.32
C ALA A 136 -8.23 1.05 0.43
N THR A 137 -7.52 0.30 -0.41
CA THR A 137 -6.06 0.37 -0.51
C THR A 137 -5.68 1.16 -1.77
N TYR A 138 -4.91 2.24 -1.63
CA TYR A 138 -4.34 2.99 -2.78
C TYR A 138 -2.81 2.89 -2.86
N ARG A 139 -2.14 2.41 -1.82
CA ARG A 139 -0.67 2.30 -1.79
C ARG A 139 -0.20 0.90 -1.46
N HIS A 140 -0.58 0.45 -0.27
CA HIS A 140 -0.12 -0.78 0.34
C HIS A 140 -1.20 -1.24 1.33
N SER A 141 -1.45 -2.54 1.45
CA SER A 141 -2.58 -3.10 2.22
C SER A 141 -2.63 -2.70 3.70
N TYR A 142 -1.50 -2.34 4.28
CA TYR A 142 -1.39 -1.79 5.63
C TYR A 142 -1.98 -0.38 5.81
N HIS A 143 -2.17 0.35 4.72
CA HIS A 143 -2.76 1.68 4.73
C HIS A 143 -4.06 1.69 3.96
N GLN A 144 -5.13 1.40 4.69
CA GLN A 144 -6.48 1.47 4.17
C GLN A 144 -7.11 2.82 4.51
N ALA A 145 -7.80 3.41 3.54
CA ALA A 145 -8.63 4.58 3.71
C ALA A 145 -10.10 4.16 3.72
N LEU A 146 -10.86 4.62 4.70
CA LEU A 146 -12.28 4.32 4.78
C LEU A 146 -13.08 5.33 3.96
N LEU A 147 -13.40 4.96 2.71
CA LEU A 147 -14.07 5.86 1.75
C LEU A 147 -15.54 5.52 1.58
N GLU A 148 -16.35 6.51 1.24
CA GLU A 148 -17.70 6.28 0.75
C GLU A 148 -17.65 5.51 -0.57
N ARG A 149 -18.56 4.56 -0.72
CA ARG A 149 -18.60 3.66 -1.88
C ARG A 149 -18.53 4.38 -3.25
N PRO A 150 -19.29 5.48 -3.51
CA PRO A 150 -19.21 6.17 -4.80
C PRO A 150 -17.82 6.77 -5.10
N ALA A 151 -17.13 7.30 -4.08
CA ALA A 151 -15.80 7.86 -4.25
C ALA A 151 -14.76 6.76 -4.54
N TYR A 152 -14.88 5.62 -3.86
CA TYR A 152 -14.04 4.46 -4.11
C TYR A 152 -14.25 3.90 -5.51
N GLU A 153 -15.50 3.64 -5.93
CA GLU A 153 -15.79 3.12 -7.26
C GLU A 153 -15.32 4.10 -8.35
N LEU A 154 -15.55 5.40 -8.20
CA LEU A 154 -15.10 6.43 -9.16
C LEU A 154 -13.58 6.40 -9.37
N THR A 155 -12.82 6.48 -8.28
CA THR A 155 -11.36 6.60 -8.35
C THR A 155 -10.71 5.27 -8.74
N MET A 156 -11.13 4.16 -8.14
CA MET A 156 -10.49 2.87 -8.36
C MET A 156 -10.80 2.28 -9.73
N THR A 157 -12.02 2.49 -10.24
CA THR A 157 -12.35 2.10 -11.63
C THR A 157 -11.51 2.89 -12.63
N ALA A 158 -11.30 4.19 -12.40
CA ALA A 158 -10.45 5.01 -13.27
C ALA A 158 -8.99 4.55 -13.24
N ILE A 159 -8.45 4.21 -12.05
CA ILE A 159 -7.09 3.67 -11.91
C ILE A 159 -6.94 2.35 -12.67
N PHE A 160 -7.90 1.43 -12.49
CA PHE A 160 -7.91 0.17 -13.23
C PHE A 160 -7.93 0.40 -14.74
N GLN A 161 -8.90 1.17 -15.22
CA GLN A 161 -9.06 1.47 -16.65
C GLN A 161 -7.80 2.13 -17.23
N HIS A 162 -7.19 3.09 -16.52
CA HIS A 162 -5.96 3.72 -16.96
C HIS A 162 -4.80 2.74 -17.13
N TYR A 163 -4.57 1.85 -16.16
CA TYR A 163 -3.51 0.85 -16.27
C TYR A 163 -3.75 -0.18 -17.37
N HIS A 164 -5.01 -0.40 -17.73
CA HIS A 164 -5.41 -1.29 -18.82
C HIS A 164 -5.69 -0.56 -20.14
N GLN A 165 -5.26 0.71 -20.26
CA GLN A 165 -5.39 1.54 -21.48
C GLN A 165 -6.84 1.70 -21.97
N GLN A 166 -7.79 1.68 -21.04
CA GLN A 166 -9.22 1.86 -21.29
C GLN A 166 -9.66 3.29 -20.96
N PRO A 167 -10.70 3.80 -21.62
CA PRO A 167 -11.29 5.09 -21.28
C PRO A 167 -11.90 5.02 -19.87
N TYR A 168 -11.84 6.16 -19.16
CA TYR A 168 -12.45 6.35 -17.85
C TYR A 168 -13.16 7.70 -17.77
N ALA A 169 -13.97 7.91 -16.73
CA ALA A 169 -14.73 9.15 -16.50
C ALA A 169 -13.81 10.31 -16.03
N ALA A 170 -12.95 10.79 -16.93
CA ALA A 170 -11.88 11.74 -16.61
C ALA A 170 -12.37 13.05 -15.99
N GLU A 171 -13.47 13.63 -16.49
CA GLU A 171 -14.04 14.85 -15.93
C GLU A 171 -14.51 14.65 -14.48
N ALA A 172 -15.26 13.58 -14.21
CA ALA A 172 -15.74 13.29 -12.85
C ALA A 172 -14.58 13.05 -11.87
N VAL A 173 -13.53 12.36 -12.30
CA VAL A 173 -12.31 12.17 -11.51
C VAL A 173 -11.61 13.51 -11.25
N ARG A 174 -11.46 14.36 -12.27
CA ARG A 174 -10.84 15.68 -12.15
C ARG A 174 -11.65 16.59 -11.22
N THR A 175 -12.97 16.54 -11.29
CA THR A 175 -13.87 17.25 -10.36
C THR A 175 -13.68 16.78 -8.93
N PHE A 176 -13.66 15.47 -8.69
CA PHE A 176 -13.40 14.91 -7.36
C PHE A 176 -12.06 15.40 -6.81
N ILE A 177 -10.98 15.25 -7.57
CA ILE A 177 -9.63 15.70 -7.16
C ILE A 177 -9.63 17.19 -6.86
N GLY A 178 -10.17 18.02 -7.77
CA GLY A 178 -10.22 19.47 -7.59
C GLY A 178 -10.96 19.88 -6.31
N GLN A 179 -12.10 19.24 -6.01
CA GLN A 179 -12.85 19.49 -4.78
C GLN A 179 -12.07 19.11 -3.51
N GLN A 180 -11.33 17.99 -3.54
CA GLN A 180 -10.60 17.55 -2.34
C GLN A 180 -9.33 18.38 -2.10
N LEU A 181 -8.61 18.74 -3.17
CA LEU A 181 -7.37 19.52 -3.05
C LEU A 181 -7.58 21.04 -2.94
N ALA A 182 -8.80 21.54 -3.19
CA ALA A 182 -9.17 22.92 -2.89
C ALA A 182 -9.29 23.19 -1.38
N GLN A 183 -9.46 22.14 -0.57
CA GLN A 183 -9.49 22.23 0.87
C GLN A 183 -8.06 22.25 1.43
N LYS A 184 -7.86 22.87 2.59
CA LYS A 184 -6.61 22.74 3.36
C LYS A 184 -6.35 21.26 3.68
N PRO A 185 -5.07 20.83 3.83
CA PRO A 185 -4.77 19.49 4.33
C PRO A 185 -5.51 19.21 5.65
N ALA A 186 -6.25 18.11 5.68
CA ALA A 186 -6.98 17.65 6.86
C ALA A 186 -6.01 17.08 7.90
N ALA A 187 -6.26 17.36 9.18
CA ALA A 187 -5.49 16.75 10.26
C ALA A 187 -5.93 15.30 10.53
N LEU A 188 -5.07 14.54 11.20
CA LEU A 188 -5.35 13.17 11.63
C LEU A 188 -6.08 13.16 12.97
N ASN A 189 -7.30 13.69 12.99
CA ASN A 189 -8.22 13.64 14.13
C ASN A 189 -9.59 13.08 13.68
N GLU A 190 -10.43 12.67 14.62
CA GLU A 190 -11.70 12.00 14.32
C GLU A 190 -12.64 12.82 13.42
N GLU A 191 -12.66 14.15 13.61
CA GLU A 191 -13.52 15.07 12.86
C GLU A 191 -13.10 15.21 11.40
N GLU A 192 -11.80 15.37 11.15
CA GLU A 192 -11.24 15.60 9.82
C GLU A 192 -10.85 14.30 9.09
N LEU A 193 -10.86 13.15 9.76
CA LEU A 193 -10.46 11.86 9.19
C LEU A 193 -11.21 11.49 7.89
N PRO A 194 -12.53 11.71 7.75
CA PRO A 194 -13.23 11.46 6.49
C PRO A 194 -12.73 12.34 5.34
N ILE A 195 -12.36 13.60 5.62
CA ILE A 195 -11.81 14.53 4.63
C ILE A 195 -10.39 14.08 4.27
N PHE A 196 -9.57 13.73 5.26
CA PHE A 196 -8.24 13.18 5.05
C PHE A 196 -8.25 11.95 4.13
N PHE A 197 -9.17 11.00 4.33
CA PHE A 197 -9.27 9.83 3.45
C PHE A 197 -9.60 10.20 2.00
N LYS A 198 -10.49 11.18 1.77
CA LYS A 198 -10.81 11.66 0.43
C LYS A 198 -9.63 12.39 -0.23
N GLN A 199 -8.89 13.19 0.54
CA GLN A 199 -7.67 13.85 0.08
C GLN A 199 -6.56 12.86 -0.26
N HIS A 200 -6.38 11.84 0.59
CA HIS A 200 -5.46 10.74 0.32
C HIS A 200 -5.82 10.03 -1.00
N ALA A 201 -7.09 9.65 -1.18
CA ALA A 201 -7.56 9.02 -2.41
C ALA A 201 -7.33 9.91 -3.64
N ALA A 202 -7.57 11.22 -3.54
CA ALA A 202 -7.33 12.17 -4.62
C ALA A 202 -5.85 12.23 -5.02
N LEU A 203 -4.93 12.36 -4.04
CA LEU A 203 -3.49 12.41 -4.29
C LEU A 203 -2.95 11.11 -4.90
N GLU A 204 -3.36 9.96 -4.38
CA GLU A 204 -2.94 8.68 -4.98
C GLU A 204 -3.56 8.47 -6.36
N THR A 205 -4.78 8.95 -6.61
CA THR A 205 -5.38 8.94 -7.95
C THR A 205 -4.57 9.78 -8.94
N ILE A 206 -4.05 10.96 -8.53
CA ILE A 206 -3.13 11.75 -9.35
C ILE A 206 -1.89 10.94 -9.72
N TYR A 207 -1.27 10.28 -8.74
CA TYR A 207 -0.11 9.42 -8.96
C TYR A 207 -0.40 8.32 -9.97
N HIS A 208 -1.47 7.56 -9.74
CA HIS A 208 -1.81 6.40 -10.56
C HIS A 208 -2.19 6.77 -11.99
N LEU A 209 -2.87 7.90 -12.19
CA LEU A 209 -3.31 8.38 -13.50
C LEU A 209 -2.27 9.25 -14.22
N GLY A 210 -1.15 9.58 -13.56
CA GLY A 210 -0.10 10.42 -14.13
C GLY A 210 -0.53 11.86 -14.43
N LEU A 211 -1.42 12.46 -13.61
CA LEU A 211 -1.99 13.77 -13.90
C LEU A 211 -1.04 14.91 -13.53
N THR A 212 -0.71 15.77 -14.49
CA THR A 212 0.28 16.84 -14.32
C THR A 212 -0.30 18.17 -13.84
N ASP A 213 -1.60 18.38 -14.02
CA ASP A 213 -2.26 19.69 -13.86
C ASP A 213 -2.45 20.11 -12.39
N TYR A 214 -2.04 19.25 -11.44
CA TYR A 214 -2.29 19.42 -10.00
C TYR A 214 -1.03 19.81 -9.20
N TYR A 215 0.07 20.20 -9.87
CA TYR A 215 1.32 20.56 -9.20
C TYR A 215 1.09 21.56 -8.05
N ALA A 216 0.49 22.71 -8.33
CA ALA A 216 0.29 23.76 -7.33
C ALA A 216 -0.62 23.32 -6.17
N ALA A 217 -1.69 22.59 -6.48
CA ALA A 217 -2.65 22.08 -5.49
C ALA A 217 -2.05 20.96 -4.60
N THR A 218 -0.98 20.30 -5.06
CA THR A 218 -0.29 19.23 -4.32
C THR A 218 0.68 19.79 -3.27
N LEU A 219 1.23 20.99 -3.47
CA LEU A 219 2.28 21.56 -2.61
C LEU A 219 1.86 21.77 -1.14
N PRO A 220 0.64 22.22 -0.80
CA PRO A 220 0.22 22.32 0.60
C PRO A 220 0.33 20.99 1.35
N PHE A 221 -0.01 19.88 0.70
CA PHE A 221 0.04 18.54 1.29
C PHE A 221 1.47 18.01 1.44
N LEU A 222 2.36 18.33 0.49
CA LEU A 222 3.79 18.01 0.59
C LEU A 222 4.44 18.73 1.78
N ARG A 223 4.01 19.96 2.04
CA ARG A 223 4.57 20.84 3.09
C ARG A 223 3.90 20.65 4.45
N ASP A 224 2.94 19.74 4.56
CA ASP A 224 2.22 19.47 5.80
C ASP A 224 3.09 18.68 6.80
N SER A 225 3.89 19.42 7.57
CA SER A 225 4.79 18.86 8.60
C SER A 225 4.06 18.15 9.74
N GLN A 226 2.74 18.28 9.86
CA GLN A 226 1.96 17.65 10.93
C GLN A 226 1.36 16.31 10.48
N ASN A 227 1.37 16.01 9.19
CA ASN A 227 0.75 14.81 8.64
C ASN A 227 1.66 14.15 7.61
N PHE A 228 2.50 13.23 8.08
CA PHE A 228 3.44 12.52 7.21
C PHE A 228 2.74 11.68 6.12
N HIS A 229 1.50 11.22 6.34
CA HIS A 229 0.73 10.52 5.32
C HIS A 229 0.31 11.44 4.16
N SER A 230 -0.02 12.71 4.45
CA SER A 230 -0.25 13.73 3.43
C SER A 230 1.02 13.96 2.61
N GLN A 231 2.18 14.09 3.28
CA GLN A 231 3.47 14.27 2.61
C GLN A 231 3.80 13.11 1.67
N ILE A 232 3.59 11.85 2.10
CA ILE A 232 3.81 10.67 1.27
C ILE A 232 2.90 10.70 0.03
N SER A 233 1.61 10.97 0.21
CA SER A 233 0.65 10.96 -0.91
C SER A 233 0.99 12.06 -1.92
N ALA A 234 1.37 13.24 -1.43
CA ALA A 234 1.79 14.36 -2.26
C ALA A 234 3.11 14.10 -2.99
N ALA A 235 4.11 13.53 -2.30
CA ALA A 235 5.38 13.16 -2.92
C ALA A 235 5.19 12.12 -4.04
N ARG A 236 4.28 11.15 -3.86
CA ARG A 236 3.90 10.20 -4.92
C ARG A 236 3.20 10.91 -6.06
N ALA A 237 2.19 11.74 -5.81
CA ALA A 237 1.47 12.50 -6.83
C ALA A 237 2.42 13.32 -7.74
N LEU A 238 3.51 13.85 -7.18
CA LEU A 238 4.52 14.59 -7.92
C LEU A 238 5.35 13.76 -8.91
N THR A 239 5.24 12.42 -8.92
CA THR A 239 5.93 11.54 -9.89
C THR A 239 5.60 11.86 -11.33
N ALA A 240 4.40 12.40 -11.59
CA ALA A 240 3.99 12.82 -12.93
C ALA A 240 4.61 14.17 -13.35
N VAL A 241 5.10 14.96 -12.39
CA VAL A 241 5.54 16.36 -12.60
C VAL A 241 7.06 16.42 -12.55
N ASN A 242 7.72 16.00 -13.64
CA ASN A 242 9.17 16.07 -13.76
C ASN A 242 9.64 17.46 -14.21
N THR A 243 9.59 18.44 -13.30
CA THR A 243 10.14 19.79 -13.52
C THR A 243 11.23 20.13 -12.51
N GLN A 244 12.06 21.12 -12.82
CA GLN A 244 13.10 21.60 -11.89
C GLN A 244 12.50 22.07 -10.56
N GLU A 245 11.35 22.74 -10.61
CA GLU A 245 10.64 23.24 -9.44
C GLU A 245 10.15 22.09 -8.56
N ALA A 246 9.51 21.07 -9.14
CA ALA A 246 9.05 19.89 -8.41
C ALA A 246 10.23 19.14 -7.77
N ASN A 247 11.32 18.97 -8.52
CA ASN A 247 12.56 18.37 -8.02
C ASN A 247 13.14 19.16 -6.83
N GLN A 248 13.08 20.50 -6.87
CA GLN A 248 13.53 21.34 -5.77
C GLN A 248 12.61 21.25 -4.54
N GLN A 249 11.30 21.09 -4.72
CA GLN A 249 10.36 20.86 -3.61
C GLN A 249 10.63 19.53 -2.93
N LEU A 250 10.84 18.46 -3.70
CA LEU A 250 11.21 17.15 -3.18
C LEU A 250 12.56 17.20 -2.44
N LEU A 251 13.58 17.85 -3.00
CA LEU A 251 14.86 18.06 -2.32
C LEU A 251 14.71 18.84 -1.01
N THR A 252 13.80 19.82 -0.96
CA THR A 252 13.50 20.57 0.27
C THR A 252 12.93 19.67 1.35
N LEU A 253 11.97 18.80 1.00
CA LEU A 253 11.42 17.78 1.90
C LEU A 253 12.53 16.84 2.43
N LEU A 254 13.44 16.39 1.55
CA LEU A 254 14.57 15.53 1.93
C LEU A 254 15.55 16.20 2.90
N SER A 255 15.78 17.49 2.71
CA SER A 255 16.76 18.26 3.48
C SER A 255 16.24 18.69 4.86
N ASP A 256 14.93 18.60 5.09
CA ASP A 256 14.32 18.98 6.36
C ASP A 256 14.56 17.90 7.43
N ALA A 257 15.25 18.29 8.50
CA ALA A 257 15.53 17.43 9.64
C ALA A 257 14.25 17.01 10.39
N LYS A 258 13.16 17.78 10.28
CA LYS A 258 11.88 17.47 10.93
C LYS A 258 11.03 16.49 10.15
N THR A 259 11.31 16.28 8.86
CA THR A 259 10.54 15.33 8.06
C THR A 259 10.90 13.90 8.47
N PRO A 260 9.91 13.03 8.78
CA PRO A 260 10.16 11.62 9.09
C PRO A 260 10.80 10.87 7.93
N ASP A 261 11.43 9.73 8.23
CA ASP A 261 12.22 8.99 7.23
C ASP A 261 11.40 8.43 6.08
N PHE A 262 10.17 7.99 6.31
CA PHE A 262 9.37 7.37 5.26
C PHE A 262 8.93 8.34 4.15
N PRO A 263 8.39 9.55 4.43
CA PRO A 263 8.23 10.59 3.41
C PRO A 263 9.52 10.90 2.63
N LYS A 264 10.68 10.86 3.28
CA LYS A 264 11.98 11.06 2.59
C LYS A 264 12.27 9.94 1.60
N VAL A 265 12.11 8.69 2.00
CA VAL A 265 12.27 7.52 1.10
C VAL A 265 11.36 7.66 -0.12
N VAL A 266 10.10 8.04 0.09
CA VAL A 266 9.15 8.24 -1.01
C VAL A 266 9.59 9.37 -1.94
N ALA A 267 10.04 10.51 -1.41
CA ALA A 267 10.56 11.59 -2.24
C ALA A 267 11.84 11.20 -3.01
N ILE A 268 12.71 10.36 -2.44
CA ILE A 268 13.86 9.78 -3.15
C ILE A 268 13.38 8.91 -4.32
N TRP A 269 12.36 8.07 -4.13
CA TRP A 269 11.80 7.26 -5.22
C TRP A 269 11.17 8.12 -6.31
N THR A 270 10.44 9.18 -5.95
CA THR A 270 9.90 10.15 -6.91
C THR A 270 11.02 10.81 -7.71
N LEU A 271 12.09 11.28 -7.06
CA LEU A 271 13.28 11.79 -7.76
C LEU A 271 13.93 10.71 -8.64
N GLY A 272 13.91 9.44 -8.21
CA GLY A 272 14.37 8.32 -9.02
C GLY A 272 13.56 8.11 -10.30
N ALA A 273 12.26 8.39 -10.30
CA ALA A 273 11.46 8.38 -11.52
C ALA A 273 11.81 9.57 -12.44
N HIS A 274 12.19 10.71 -11.86
CA HIS A 274 12.55 11.92 -12.60
C HIS A 274 13.97 11.92 -13.19
N GLN A 275 14.88 11.15 -12.59
CA GLN A 275 16.31 11.10 -12.94
C GLN A 275 17.00 12.49 -13.01
N PRO A 276 16.92 13.34 -11.96
CA PRO A 276 17.35 14.74 -12.02
C PRO A 276 18.87 14.89 -11.88
N LYS A 277 19.61 14.66 -12.98
CA LYS A 277 21.09 14.75 -13.01
C LYS A 277 21.65 16.03 -12.42
N ALA A 278 20.97 17.17 -12.61
CA ALA A 278 21.38 18.46 -12.07
C ALA A 278 21.41 18.52 -10.53
N LEU A 279 20.68 17.64 -9.83
CA LEU A 279 20.63 17.60 -8.37
C LEU A 279 21.67 16.66 -7.73
N LYS A 280 22.45 15.91 -8.53
CA LYS A 280 23.37 14.87 -8.01
C LYS A 280 24.28 15.38 -6.90
N THR A 281 24.93 16.53 -7.10
CA THR A 281 25.82 17.15 -6.10
C THR A 281 25.09 17.54 -4.82
N ASN A 282 23.83 18.00 -4.92
CA ASN A 282 23.04 18.35 -3.74
C ASN A 282 22.62 17.10 -2.96
N LEU A 283 22.21 16.05 -3.67
CA LEU A 283 21.86 14.76 -3.07
C LEU A 283 23.06 14.11 -2.37
N GLN A 284 24.25 14.17 -2.96
CA GLN A 284 25.49 13.67 -2.34
C GLN A 284 25.80 14.32 -0.99
N LYS A 285 25.54 15.61 -0.85
CA LYS A 285 25.75 16.34 0.42
C LYS A 285 24.82 15.87 1.53
N LEU A 286 23.70 15.22 1.21
CA LEU A 286 22.75 14.70 2.20
C LEU A 286 23.16 13.34 2.77
N ILE A 287 24.02 12.57 2.10
CA ILE A 287 24.39 11.20 2.50
C ILE A 287 24.94 11.15 3.94
N SER A 288 25.84 12.07 4.29
CA SER A 288 26.49 12.06 5.61
C SER A 288 25.54 12.35 6.78
N LYS A 289 24.34 12.87 6.49
CA LYS A 289 23.29 13.19 7.47
C LYS A 289 22.05 12.30 7.31
N ALA A 290 22.04 11.41 6.33
CA ALA A 290 20.90 10.55 6.04
C ALA A 290 20.76 9.48 7.13
N SER A 291 19.52 9.25 7.56
CA SER A 291 19.19 8.24 8.56
C SER A 291 19.55 6.83 8.06
N GLU A 292 20.14 6.04 8.96
CA GLU A 292 20.37 4.60 8.82
C GLU A 292 19.27 3.79 9.52
N ASP A 293 18.30 4.46 10.14
CA ASP A 293 17.16 3.80 10.76
C ASP A 293 16.21 3.27 9.67
N ARG A 294 15.56 2.14 9.98
CA ARG A 294 14.57 1.53 9.09
C ARG A 294 13.40 2.48 8.91
N ALA A 295 13.11 2.83 7.66
CA ALA A 295 11.86 3.49 7.32
C ALA A 295 10.70 2.49 7.44
N GLY A 296 9.49 3.00 7.71
CA GLY A 296 8.34 2.17 7.99
C GLY A 296 7.03 2.89 7.71
N PHE A 297 6.01 2.09 7.45
CA PHE A 297 4.62 2.51 7.33
C PHE A 297 4.04 3.12 8.64
N GLY A 298 4.69 2.89 9.78
CA GLY A 298 4.25 3.35 11.10
C GLY A 298 3.06 2.53 11.63
N GLY A 299 2.85 2.56 12.95
CA GLY A 299 1.74 1.87 13.62
C GLY A 299 2.06 0.47 14.18
N ASN A 300 1.24 0.04 15.14
CA ASN A 300 1.40 -1.19 15.93
C ASN A 300 0.76 -2.45 15.31
N LEU A 301 0.29 -2.38 14.06
CA LEU A 301 -0.47 -3.47 13.43
C LEU A 301 0.18 -3.90 12.10
N MET A 302 1.45 -4.30 12.19
CA MET A 302 2.04 -5.10 11.12
C MET A 302 1.61 -6.55 11.36
N ASP A 303 0.87 -7.13 10.41
CA ASP A 303 0.76 -8.58 10.34
C ASP A 303 2.19 -9.14 10.33
N PRO A 304 2.60 -9.92 11.34
CA PRO A 304 3.98 -10.42 11.44
C PRO A 304 4.34 -11.36 10.29
N ARG A 305 3.33 -11.78 9.50
CA ARG A 305 3.50 -12.57 8.28
C ARG A 305 3.89 -11.72 7.08
N VAL A 306 3.89 -10.40 7.15
CA VAL A 306 4.28 -9.57 6.02
C VAL A 306 5.66 -8.98 6.27
N CYS A 307 6.57 -9.22 5.34
CA CYS A 307 8.01 -8.92 5.43
C CYS A 307 8.44 -7.77 4.51
N THR A 308 7.50 -6.95 4.00
CA THR A 308 7.80 -5.89 3.04
C THR A 308 8.93 -5.00 3.54
N HIS A 309 10.04 -5.02 2.82
CA HIS A 309 11.22 -4.25 3.17
C HIS A 309 11.14 -2.83 2.59
N LEU A 310 11.37 -1.83 3.45
CA LEU A 310 11.59 -0.46 3.04
C LEU A 310 13.07 -0.11 3.32
N PRO A 311 13.78 0.48 2.34
CA PRO A 311 15.16 0.89 2.54
C PRO A 311 15.24 2.03 3.56
N THR A 312 16.39 2.16 4.20
CA THR A 312 16.72 3.37 4.98
C THR A 312 16.82 4.58 4.05
N VAL A 313 16.77 5.80 4.62
CA VAL A 313 16.97 7.03 3.83
C VAL A 313 18.35 7.00 3.15
N LYS A 314 19.39 6.55 3.87
CA LYS A 314 20.75 6.45 3.33
C LYS A 314 20.88 5.44 2.20
N GLU A 315 20.28 4.26 2.34
CA GLU A 315 20.28 3.23 1.29
C GLU A 315 19.58 3.73 0.02
N ALA A 316 18.36 4.26 0.16
CA ALA A 316 17.59 4.78 -0.97
C ALA A 316 18.33 5.91 -1.69
N LEU A 317 18.95 6.82 -0.92
CA LEU A 317 19.68 7.96 -1.48
C LEU A 317 20.97 7.51 -2.20
N THR A 318 21.70 6.56 -1.63
CA THR A 318 22.92 5.99 -2.23
C THR A 318 22.59 5.31 -3.55
N ASP A 319 21.52 4.50 -3.58
CA ASP A 319 21.05 3.84 -4.79
C ASP A 319 20.69 4.85 -5.88
N LEU A 320 19.88 5.87 -5.55
CA LEU A 320 19.52 6.94 -6.49
C LEU A 320 20.76 7.61 -7.09
N ILE A 321 21.71 8.03 -6.25
CA ILE A 321 22.91 8.74 -6.70
C ILE A 321 23.78 7.89 -7.62
N SER A 322 23.79 6.57 -7.41
CA SER A 322 24.54 5.64 -8.26
C SER A 322 23.98 5.54 -9.69
N ARG A 323 22.68 5.83 -9.85
CA ARG A 323 21.94 5.74 -11.13
C ARG A 323 21.86 7.07 -11.91
N LEU A 324 22.12 8.22 -11.24
CA LEU A 324 22.10 9.57 -11.85
C LEU A 324 23.38 9.90 -12.63
#